data_AF-A0A1I3TXZ3-F1
#
_entry.id   AF-A0A1I3TXZ3-F1
#
_cell.length_a   1.000
_cell.length_b   1.000
_cell.length_c   1.000
_cell.angle_alpha   90.00
_cell.angle_beta   90.00
_cell.angle_gamma   90.00
#
_symmetry.space_group_name_H-M   'P 1'
#
loop_
_entity.id
_entity.type
_entity.pdbx_description
1 polymer ?
#
loop_
_entity_poly.entity_id
_entity_poly.type
_entity_poly.pdbx_seq_one_letter_code
_entity_poly.pdbx_strand_id
1 'polypeptide(L)'
;MGLSEFLALMLGWLLGLLAPAIQQHISVKRKLPAVEQQVAVEMRELSRQLVIISFLCASRSLNLSKDMVVWCRDEFERLGDNGDNYFQELAAQIGETAELSSAQIDQRNTREAQKNFVGLSLKKYELPYTAANAQFILNFDSDTQTVIWEISNRINTLNQEIDLVRQYQMMTFDESISAQNHRIIIDQIKEKYRFISTYSRQLVERASLITSAGKGRS
;
A
#
# COMPACT_ATOMS: atom_id res chain seq x y z
N MET A 1 42.67 -47.25 -19.35
CA MET A 1 42.08 -45.91 -19.27
C MET A 1 43.21 -44.92 -19.11
N GLY A 2 43.42 -44.03 -20.09
CA GLY A 2 44.46 -43.02 -20.03
C GLY A 2 44.15 -41.96 -18.98
N LEU A 3 45.18 -41.32 -18.42
CA LEU A 3 45.02 -40.18 -17.50
C LEU A 3 44.12 -39.08 -18.11
N SER A 4 44.20 -38.87 -19.43
CA SER A 4 43.36 -37.95 -20.19
C SER A 4 41.88 -38.31 -20.17
N GLU A 5 41.53 -39.59 -20.30
CA GLU A 5 40.15 -40.08 -20.28
C GLU A 5 39.54 -39.91 -18.87
N PHE A 6 40.32 -40.18 -17.83
CA PHE A 6 39.89 -39.99 -16.44
C PHE A 6 39.67 -38.51 -16.12
N LEU A 7 40.58 -37.62 -16.53
CA LEU A 7 40.44 -36.17 -16.35
C LEU A 7 39.22 -35.62 -17.09
N ALA A 8 38.96 -36.09 -18.31
CA ALA A 8 37.78 -35.69 -19.08
C ALA A 8 36.47 -36.12 -18.39
N LEU A 9 36.43 -37.33 -17.83
CA LEU A 9 35.30 -37.82 -17.03
C LEU A 9 35.09 -36.98 -15.77
N MET A 10 36.15 -36.73 -15.01
CA MET A 10 36.10 -35.88 -13.81
C MET A 10 35.62 -34.45 -14.12
N LEU A 11 36.09 -33.85 -15.22
CA LEU A 11 35.64 -32.53 -15.68
C LEU A 11 34.17 -32.54 -16.09
N GLY A 12 33.71 -33.57 -16.80
CA GLY A 12 32.30 -33.72 -17.18
C GLY A 12 31.37 -33.81 -15.97
N TRP A 13 31.77 -34.57 -14.95
CA TRP A 13 31.04 -34.66 -13.69
C TRP A 13 31.02 -33.35 -12.91
N LEU A 14 32.17 -32.67 -12.83
CA LEU A 14 32.27 -31.37 -12.16
C LEU A 14 31.40 -30.31 -12.86
N LEU A 15 31.42 -30.27 -14.19
CA LEU A 15 30.57 -29.38 -14.99
C LEU A 15 29.09 -29.70 -14.79
N GLY A 16 28.72 -30.98 -14.78
CA GLY A 16 27.34 -31.41 -14.50
C GLY A 16 26.87 -30.99 -13.11
N LEU A 17 27.74 -31.03 -12.10
CA LEU A 17 27.43 -30.63 -10.73
C LEU A 17 27.35 -29.10 -10.55
N LEU A 18 28.15 -28.34 -11.30
CA LEU A 18 28.15 -26.87 -11.25
C LEU A 18 27.11 -26.23 -12.17
N ALA A 19 26.65 -26.93 -13.22
CA ALA A 19 25.72 -26.38 -14.20
C ALA A 19 24.43 -25.81 -13.58
N PRO A 20 23.76 -26.46 -12.59
CA PRO A 20 22.58 -25.90 -11.94
C PRO A 20 22.86 -24.58 -11.23
N ALA A 21 23.98 -24.47 -10.51
CA ALA A 21 24.36 -23.25 -9.80
C ALA A 21 24.66 -22.10 -10.78
N ILE A 22 25.36 -22.38 -11.89
CA ILE A 22 25.64 -21.41 -12.94
C ILE A 22 24.34 -20.96 -13.61
N GLN A 23 23.46 -21.90 -13.98
CA GLN A 23 22.18 -21.61 -14.60
C GLN A 23 21.28 -20.79 -13.67
N GLN A 24 21.26 -21.11 -12.37
CA GLN A 24 20.54 -20.35 -11.36
C GLN A 24 21.08 -18.93 -11.28
N HIS A 25 22.40 -18.74 -11.20
CA HIS A 25 23.01 -17.41 -11.12
C HIS A 25 22.67 -16.55 -12.36
N ILE A 26 22.76 -17.13 -13.56
CA ILE A 26 22.38 -16.46 -14.81
C ILE A 26 20.88 -16.12 -14.82
N SER A 27 20.03 -17.05 -14.40
CA SER A 27 18.58 -16.84 -14.34
C SER A 27 18.21 -15.71 -13.37
N VAL A 28 18.81 -15.69 -12.17
CA VAL A 28 18.59 -14.63 -11.18
C VAL A 28 19.00 -13.28 -11.76
N LYS A 29 20.23 -13.17 -12.29
CA LYS A 29 20.74 -11.92 -12.87
C LYS A 29 19.85 -11.37 -13.99
N ARG A 30 19.25 -12.25 -14.81
CA ARG A 30 18.34 -11.86 -15.89
C ARG A 30 16.95 -11.46 -15.42
N LYS A 31 16.41 -12.15 -14.39
CA LYS A 31 15.05 -11.91 -13.89
C LYS A 31 14.97 -10.76 -12.89
N LEU A 32 16.06 -10.47 -12.18
CA LEU A 32 16.08 -9.50 -11.09
C LEU A 32 15.54 -8.12 -11.48
N PRO A 33 15.97 -7.49 -12.60
CA PRO A 33 15.47 -6.16 -12.95
C PRO A 33 13.97 -6.15 -13.26
N ALA A 34 13.45 -7.21 -13.87
CA ALA A 34 12.01 -7.34 -14.13
C ALA A 34 11.21 -7.51 -12.83
N VAL A 35 11.75 -8.23 -11.85
CA VAL A 35 11.14 -8.34 -10.52
C VAL A 35 11.17 -7.00 -9.79
N GLU A 36 12.30 -6.29 -9.78
CA GLU A 36 12.41 -4.93 -9.20
C GLU A 36 11.37 -3.98 -9.80
N GLN A 37 11.26 -3.96 -11.13
CA GLN A 37 10.28 -3.13 -11.83
C GLN A 37 8.83 -3.47 -11.44
N GLN A 38 8.50 -4.76 -11.39
CA GLN A 38 7.14 -5.19 -11.11
C GLN A 38 6.76 -5.00 -9.63
N VAL A 39 7.71 -5.15 -8.70
CA VAL A 39 7.53 -4.74 -7.30
C VAL A 39 7.27 -3.24 -7.22
N ALA A 40 8.04 -2.40 -7.94
CA ALA A 40 7.80 -0.96 -7.96
C ALA A 40 6.42 -0.58 -8.53
N VAL A 41 5.91 -1.31 -9.53
CA VAL A 41 4.55 -1.15 -10.05
C VAL A 41 3.51 -1.51 -8.98
N GLU A 42 3.67 -2.63 -8.29
CA GLU A 42 2.78 -3.05 -7.20
C GLU A 42 2.77 -2.03 -6.05
N MET A 43 3.93 -1.49 -5.66
CA MET A 43 4.03 -0.45 -4.63
C MET A 43 3.37 0.87 -5.05
N ARG A 44 3.43 1.22 -6.33
CA ARG A 44 2.71 2.38 -6.88
C ARG A 44 1.20 2.18 -6.81
N GLU A 45 0.72 0.99 -7.15
CA GLU A 45 -0.69 0.66 -7.09
C GLU A 45 -1.23 0.64 -5.66
N LEU A 46 -0.48 0.03 -4.73
CA LEU A 46 -0.76 0.13 -3.30
C LEU A 46 -0.85 1.60 -2.86
N SER A 47 0.10 2.43 -3.28
CA SER A 47 0.12 3.86 -2.93
C SER A 47 -1.15 4.56 -3.39
N ARG A 48 -1.63 4.33 -4.62
CA ARG A 48 -2.90 4.90 -5.10
C ARG A 48 -4.06 4.55 -4.19
N GLN A 49 -4.20 3.26 -3.87
CA GLN A 49 -5.28 2.78 -3.02
C GLN A 49 -5.21 3.36 -1.60
N LEU A 50 -4.00 3.56 -1.07
CA LEU A 50 -3.77 4.16 0.23
C LEU A 50 -4.05 5.67 0.27
N VAL A 51 -3.76 6.41 -0.80
CA VAL A 51 -4.13 7.84 -0.87
C VAL A 51 -5.66 7.99 -0.87
N ILE A 52 -6.36 7.16 -1.67
CA ILE A 52 -7.83 7.10 -1.69
C ILE A 52 -8.39 6.86 -0.29
N ILE A 53 -7.93 5.78 0.38
CA ILE A 53 -8.47 5.44 1.70
C ILE A 53 -8.12 6.48 2.75
N SER A 54 -6.95 7.11 2.62
CA SER A 54 -6.52 8.17 3.51
C SER A 54 -7.47 9.36 3.44
N PHE A 55 -7.80 9.82 2.23
CA PHE A 55 -8.76 10.89 2.00
C PHE A 55 -10.18 10.53 2.50
N LEU A 56 -10.68 9.34 2.13
CA LEU A 56 -12.02 8.90 2.50
C LEU A 56 -12.19 8.77 4.02
N CYS A 57 -11.20 8.17 4.70
CA CYS A 57 -11.21 8.04 6.15
C CYS A 57 -11.13 9.41 6.84
N ALA A 58 -10.25 10.32 6.39
CA ALA A 58 -10.17 11.67 6.94
C ALA A 58 -11.50 12.43 6.80
N SER A 59 -12.11 12.35 5.61
CA SER A 59 -13.41 12.95 5.34
C SER A 59 -14.51 12.35 6.24
N ARG A 60 -14.54 11.03 6.41
CA ARG A 60 -15.58 10.36 7.22
C ARG A 60 -15.40 10.56 8.72
N SER A 61 -14.17 10.68 9.21
CA SER A 61 -13.88 11.00 10.61
C SER A 61 -14.03 12.47 10.96
N LEU A 62 -14.43 13.31 9.99
CA LEU A 62 -14.54 14.77 10.12
C LEU A 62 -13.22 15.43 10.53
N ASN A 63 -12.11 14.83 10.08
CA ASN A 63 -10.74 15.26 10.38
C ASN A 63 -10.01 15.68 9.09
N LEU A 64 -10.78 16.13 8.09
CA LEU A 64 -10.21 16.60 6.85
C LEU A 64 -9.58 17.98 7.10
N SER A 65 -8.28 18.09 6.86
CA SER A 65 -7.52 19.35 6.99
C SER A 65 -7.06 19.83 5.62
N LYS A 66 -6.72 21.12 5.51
CA LYS A 66 -6.14 21.69 4.28
C LYS A 66 -4.86 20.96 3.87
N ASP A 67 -3.97 20.69 4.83
CA ASP A 67 -2.73 19.93 4.61
C ASP A 67 -3.00 18.55 4.03
N MET A 68 -3.95 17.82 4.62
CA MET A 68 -4.33 16.48 4.18
C MET A 68 -4.87 16.46 2.75
N VAL A 69 -5.72 17.43 2.39
CA VAL A 69 -6.31 17.52 1.05
C VAL A 69 -5.24 17.89 0.01
N VAL A 70 -4.37 18.84 0.32
CA VAL A 70 -3.25 19.23 -0.55
C VAL A 70 -2.31 18.05 -0.75
N TRP A 71 -1.93 17.36 0.32
CA TRP A 71 -1.13 16.15 0.24
C TRP A 71 -1.76 15.09 -0.66
N CYS A 72 -3.08 14.84 -0.53
CA CYS A 72 -3.77 13.90 -1.41
C CYS A 72 -3.68 14.34 -2.87
N ARG A 73 -4.01 15.61 -3.18
CA ARG A 73 -3.94 16.14 -4.55
C ARG A 73 -2.57 15.92 -5.17
N ASP A 74 -1.52 16.33 -4.45
CA ASP A 74 -0.14 16.26 -4.93
C ASP A 74 0.28 14.79 -5.17
N GLU A 75 -0.15 13.85 -4.31
CA GLU A 75 0.07 12.41 -4.51
C GLU A 75 -0.71 11.83 -5.69
N PHE A 76 -1.96 12.26 -5.91
CA PHE A 76 -2.75 11.86 -7.08
C PHE A 76 -2.06 12.32 -8.38
N GLU A 77 -1.56 13.55 -8.42
CA GLU A 77 -0.79 14.08 -9.55
C GLU A 77 0.51 13.30 -9.78
N ARG A 78 1.26 13.01 -8.69
CA ARG A 78 2.52 12.26 -8.75
C ARG A 78 2.34 10.82 -9.25
N LEU A 79 1.27 10.15 -8.81
CA LEU A 79 0.99 8.76 -9.16
C LEU A 79 0.43 8.60 -10.58
N GLY A 80 -0.10 9.70 -11.14
CA GLY A 80 -0.59 9.80 -12.50
C GLY A 80 -1.85 8.98 -12.76
N ASP A 81 -2.45 9.24 -13.92
CA ASP A 81 -3.62 8.53 -14.40
C ASP A 81 -3.30 7.06 -14.69
N ASN A 82 -4.22 6.17 -14.32
CA ASN A 82 -4.18 4.73 -14.61
C ASN A 82 -5.34 4.29 -15.52
N GLY A 83 -6.19 5.22 -15.99
CA GLY A 83 -7.37 4.93 -16.79
C GLY A 83 -8.58 4.47 -15.98
N ASP A 84 -8.52 4.51 -14.63
CA ASP A 84 -9.66 4.21 -13.76
C ASP A 84 -10.53 5.47 -13.58
N ASN A 85 -11.74 5.42 -14.11
CA ASN A 85 -12.72 6.51 -13.98
C ASN A 85 -12.96 6.91 -12.53
N TYR A 86 -13.01 5.95 -11.60
CA TYR A 86 -13.22 6.25 -10.19
C TYR A 86 -12.06 7.04 -9.59
N PHE A 87 -10.82 6.69 -9.98
CA PHE A 87 -9.63 7.43 -9.56
C PHE A 87 -9.67 8.87 -10.07
N GLN A 88 -10.07 9.08 -11.32
CA GLN A 88 -10.17 10.40 -11.93
C GLN A 88 -11.26 11.27 -11.29
N GLU A 89 -12.45 10.70 -11.06
CA GLU A 89 -13.55 11.40 -10.37
C GLU A 89 -13.13 11.85 -8.97
N LEU A 90 -12.47 10.96 -8.22
CA LEU A 90 -12.00 11.28 -6.88
C LEU A 90 -10.86 12.30 -6.91
N ALA A 91 -9.95 12.21 -7.88
CA ALA A 91 -8.89 13.20 -8.08
C ALA A 91 -9.48 14.60 -8.35
N ALA A 92 -10.51 14.70 -9.18
CA ALA A 92 -11.22 15.95 -9.44
C ALA A 92 -11.88 16.50 -8.16
N GLN A 93 -12.58 15.64 -7.41
CA GLN A 93 -13.19 16.02 -6.14
C GLN A 93 -12.13 16.52 -5.12
N ILE A 94 -10.98 15.86 -5.05
CA ILE A 94 -9.87 16.26 -4.19
C ILE A 94 -9.31 17.60 -4.66
N GLY A 95 -9.13 17.79 -5.98
CA GLY A 95 -8.69 19.04 -6.57
C GLY A 95 -9.62 20.21 -6.22
N GLU A 96 -10.92 20.07 -6.41
CA GLU A 96 -11.91 21.08 -6.02
C GLU A 96 -11.86 21.37 -4.51
N THR A 97 -11.73 20.32 -3.70
CA THR A 97 -11.62 20.46 -2.25
C THR A 97 -10.30 21.15 -1.86
N ALA A 98 -9.24 20.95 -2.64
CA ALA A 98 -7.93 21.55 -2.44
C ALA A 98 -7.93 23.05 -2.76
N GLU A 99 -8.92 23.59 -3.46
CA GLU A 99 -9.06 25.03 -3.68
C GLU A 99 -9.76 25.75 -2.51
N LEU A 100 -10.43 24.99 -1.64
CA LEU A 100 -11.10 25.56 -0.46
C LEU A 100 -10.09 26.07 0.56
N SER A 101 -10.39 27.21 1.18
CA SER A 101 -9.66 27.70 2.38
C SER A 101 -9.88 26.76 3.58
N SER A 102 -8.99 26.83 4.57
CA SER A 102 -9.13 26.03 5.81
C SER A 102 -10.49 26.25 6.49
N ALA A 103 -10.97 27.49 6.56
CA ALA A 103 -12.27 27.81 7.14
C ALA A 103 -13.46 27.16 6.39
N GLN A 104 -13.37 27.05 5.06
CA GLN A 104 -14.39 26.36 4.25
C GLN A 104 -14.34 24.84 4.45
N ILE A 105 -13.16 24.26 4.65
CA ILE A 105 -13.00 22.84 5.00
C ILE A 105 -13.60 22.58 6.39
N ASP A 106 -13.36 23.44 7.38
CA ASP A 106 -13.95 23.32 8.71
C ASP A 106 -15.48 23.45 8.68
N GLN A 107 -16.00 24.37 7.85
CA GLN A 107 -17.44 24.49 7.62
C GLN A 107 -18.00 23.22 6.97
N ARG A 108 -17.30 22.62 6.01
CA ARG A 108 -17.67 21.34 5.40
C ARG A 108 -17.71 20.23 6.45
N ASN A 109 -16.68 20.09 7.27
CA ASN A 109 -16.64 19.10 8.36
C ASN A 109 -17.83 19.30 9.31
N THR A 110 -18.17 20.54 9.66
CA THR A 110 -19.32 20.87 10.50
C THR A 110 -20.66 20.47 9.86
N ARG A 111 -20.84 20.70 8.56
CA ARG A 111 -22.05 20.28 7.82
C ARG A 111 -22.16 18.77 7.72
N GLU A 112 -21.06 18.07 7.46
CA GLU A 112 -21.04 16.61 7.45
C GLU A 112 -21.32 16.01 8.83
N ALA A 113 -20.90 16.69 9.92
CA ALA A 113 -21.19 16.27 11.29
C ALA A 113 -22.69 16.22 11.62
N GLN A 114 -23.52 16.98 10.89
CA GLN A 114 -24.97 17.01 11.06
C GLN A 114 -25.69 15.85 10.36
N LYS A 115 -24.99 15.11 9.49
CA LYS A 115 -25.56 13.96 8.79
C LYS A 115 -25.47 12.70 9.64
N ASN A 116 -26.35 11.74 9.35
CA ASN A 116 -26.26 10.41 9.93
C ASN A 116 -24.93 9.76 9.53
N PHE A 117 -24.24 9.20 10.51
CA PHE A 117 -23.00 8.48 10.27
C PHE A 117 -23.29 7.23 9.44
N VAL A 118 -22.61 7.09 8.30
CA VAL A 118 -22.61 5.88 7.48
C VAL A 118 -21.19 5.35 7.42
N GLY A 119 -21.00 4.06 7.68
CA GLY A 119 -19.68 3.42 7.61
C GLY A 119 -19.13 3.35 6.19
N LEU A 120 -17.80 3.40 6.06
CA LEU A 120 -17.09 3.07 4.83
C LEU A 120 -16.92 1.55 4.69
N SER A 121 -17.06 1.02 3.47
CA SER A 121 -16.69 -0.36 3.16
C SER A 121 -15.18 -0.43 2.90
N LEU A 122 -14.39 -0.62 3.96
CA LEU A 122 -12.94 -0.72 3.86
C LEU A 122 -12.53 -2.08 3.29
N LYS A 123 -11.54 -2.10 2.40
CA LYS A 123 -10.94 -3.32 1.81
C LYS A 123 -9.57 -3.58 2.43
N LYS A 124 -9.18 -4.85 2.49
CA LYS A 124 -7.83 -5.26 2.91
C LYS A 124 -6.85 -5.08 1.74
N TYR A 125 -5.59 -4.87 2.10
CA TYR A 125 -4.49 -4.68 1.15
C TYR A 125 -3.51 -5.85 1.24
N GLU A 126 -2.96 -6.22 0.09
CA GLU A 126 -1.98 -7.31 -0.03
C GLU A 126 -0.95 -6.95 -1.09
N LEU A 127 0.21 -7.63 -1.04
CA LEU A 127 1.28 -7.52 -2.03
C LEU A 127 1.53 -8.89 -2.68
N PRO A 128 0.57 -9.41 -3.47
CA PRO A 128 0.64 -10.77 -4.00
C PRO A 128 1.87 -11.02 -4.87
N TYR A 129 2.30 -10.05 -5.68
CA TYR A 129 3.47 -10.20 -6.53
C TYR A 129 4.76 -10.25 -5.71
N THR A 130 4.90 -9.33 -4.76
CA THR A 130 6.02 -9.31 -3.80
C THR A 130 6.09 -10.63 -3.02
N ALA A 131 4.96 -11.11 -2.50
CA ALA A 131 4.90 -12.38 -1.76
C ALA A 131 5.28 -13.59 -2.62
N ALA A 132 4.78 -13.68 -3.86
CA ALA A 132 5.09 -14.76 -4.79
C ALA A 132 6.57 -14.78 -5.24
N ASN A 133 7.28 -13.66 -5.08
CA ASN A 133 8.66 -13.49 -5.52
C ASN A 133 9.63 -13.20 -4.36
N ALA A 134 9.29 -13.59 -3.13
CA ALA A 134 10.10 -13.33 -1.94
C ALA A 134 11.56 -13.81 -2.06
N GLN A 135 11.80 -14.93 -2.74
CA GLN A 135 13.14 -15.45 -3.02
C GLN A 135 14.01 -14.53 -3.88
N PHE A 136 13.39 -13.74 -4.78
CA PHE A 136 14.12 -12.75 -5.59
C PHE A 136 14.40 -11.47 -4.81
N ILE A 137 13.51 -11.10 -3.87
CA ILE A 137 13.69 -9.93 -3.00
C ILE A 137 14.96 -10.06 -2.16
N LEU A 138 15.34 -11.27 -1.74
CA LEU A 138 16.60 -11.53 -1.05
C LEU A 138 17.86 -11.11 -1.85
N ASN A 139 17.73 -10.90 -3.16
CA ASN A 139 18.82 -10.45 -4.04
C ASN A 139 18.78 -8.93 -4.30
N PHE A 140 17.82 -8.19 -3.73
CA PHE A 140 17.78 -6.72 -3.81
C PHE A 140 18.85 -6.14 -2.89
N ASP A 141 19.11 -4.84 -2.96
CA ASP A 141 19.94 -4.18 -1.94
C ASP A 141 19.26 -4.22 -0.56
N SER A 142 20.07 -4.18 0.51
CA SER A 142 19.60 -4.33 1.88
C SER A 142 18.56 -3.27 2.28
N ASP A 143 18.67 -2.06 1.75
CA ASP A 143 17.75 -0.97 2.09
C ASP A 143 16.38 -1.23 1.46
N THR A 144 16.35 -1.60 0.18
CA THR A 144 15.10 -1.97 -0.51
C THR A 144 14.45 -3.18 0.14
N GLN A 145 15.22 -4.21 0.52
CA GLN A 145 14.69 -5.36 1.27
C GLN A 145 14.02 -4.92 2.56
N THR A 146 14.69 -4.08 3.35
CA THR A 146 14.18 -3.58 4.63
C THR A 146 12.87 -2.82 4.44
N VAL A 147 12.81 -1.93 3.44
CA VAL A 147 11.60 -1.15 3.15
C VAL A 147 10.44 -2.05 2.72
N ILE A 148 10.67 -3.07 1.89
CA ILE A 148 9.63 -4.02 1.47
C ILE A 148 9.06 -4.78 2.68
N TRP A 149 9.93 -5.27 3.56
CA TRP A 149 9.49 -5.99 4.77
C TRP A 149 8.75 -5.07 5.74
N GLU A 150 9.23 -3.83 5.91
CA GLU A 150 8.54 -2.83 6.72
C GLU A 150 7.14 -2.55 6.18
N ILE A 151 6.99 -2.33 4.88
CA ILE A 151 5.69 -2.10 4.23
C ILE A 151 4.77 -3.31 4.44
N SER A 152 5.27 -4.52 4.22
CA SER A 152 4.48 -5.76 4.40
C SER A 152 3.94 -5.89 5.84
N ASN A 153 4.78 -5.60 6.83
CA ASN A 153 4.37 -5.60 8.23
C ASN A 153 3.35 -4.49 8.54
N ARG A 154 3.56 -3.29 8.01
CA ARG A 154 2.61 -2.17 8.17
C ARG A 154 1.26 -2.46 7.53
N ILE A 155 1.22 -3.12 6.37
CA ILE A 155 -0.03 -3.57 5.75
C ILE A 155 -0.80 -4.52 6.68
N ASN A 156 -0.10 -5.45 7.35
CA ASN A 156 -0.75 -6.34 8.32
C ASN A 156 -1.39 -5.56 9.48
N THR A 157 -0.68 -4.58 10.04
CA THR A 157 -1.23 -3.68 11.07
C THR A 157 -2.44 -2.90 10.56
N LEU A 158 -2.37 -2.33 9.36
CA LEU A 158 -3.48 -1.63 8.73
C LEU A 158 -4.70 -2.53 8.55
N ASN A 159 -4.48 -3.77 8.10
CA ASN A 159 -5.53 -4.77 7.92
C ASN A 159 -6.20 -5.19 9.24
N GLN A 160 -5.46 -5.25 10.34
CA GLN A 160 -6.04 -5.50 11.67
C GLN A 160 -6.97 -4.36 12.10
N GLU A 161 -6.60 -3.10 11.84
CA GLU A 161 -7.45 -1.95 12.13
C GLU A 161 -8.71 -1.92 11.24
N ILE A 162 -8.59 -2.34 9.98
CA ILE A 162 -9.75 -2.54 9.09
C ILE A 162 -10.70 -3.60 9.65
N ASP A 163 -10.19 -4.70 10.20
CA ASP A 163 -11.03 -5.74 10.81
C ASP A 163 -11.77 -5.23 12.05
N LEU A 164 -11.09 -4.45 12.91
CA LEU A 164 -11.73 -3.83 14.07
C LEU A 164 -12.84 -2.85 13.65
N VAL A 165 -12.63 -2.05 12.61
CA VAL A 165 -13.67 -1.17 12.05
C VAL A 165 -14.87 -1.99 11.59
N ARG A 166 -14.65 -3.08 10.83
CA ARG A 166 -15.73 -3.94 10.35
C ARG A 166 -16.52 -4.55 11.50
N GLN A 167 -15.83 -5.00 12.55
CA GLN A 167 -16.46 -5.52 13.76
C GLN A 167 -17.35 -4.45 14.43
N TYR A 168 -16.83 -3.24 14.64
CA TYR A 168 -17.61 -2.14 15.22
C TYR A 168 -18.79 -1.74 14.34
N GLN A 169 -18.62 -1.72 13.02
CA GLN A 169 -19.72 -1.47 12.08
C GLN A 169 -20.82 -2.52 12.21
N MET A 170 -20.47 -3.80 12.34
CA MET A 170 -21.47 -4.86 12.56
C MET A 170 -22.28 -4.63 13.83
N MET A 171 -21.63 -4.15 14.91
CA MET A 171 -22.33 -3.80 16.16
C MET A 171 -23.34 -2.66 15.98
N THR A 172 -23.12 -1.73 15.04
CA THR A 172 -24.08 -0.62 14.81
C THR A 172 -25.44 -1.07 14.26
N PHE A 173 -25.55 -2.31 13.78
CA PHE A 173 -26.81 -2.89 13.29
C PHE A 173 -27.57 -3.66 14.38
N ASP A 174 -27.00 -3.82 15.58
CA ASP A 174 -27.64 -4.54 16.68
C ASP A 174 -28.59 -3.62 17.45
N GLU A 175 -29.89 -3.84 17.28
CA GLU A 175 -30.95 -3.07 17.93
C GLU A 175 -30.97 -3.23 19.47
N SER A 176 -30.31 -4.24 20.02
CA SER A 176 -30.22 -4.45 21.47
C SER A 176 -29.23 -3.49 22.16
N ILE A 177 -28.39 -2.79 21.38
CA ILE A 177 -27.39 -1.87 21.91
C ILE A 177 -28.05 -0.55 22.35
N SER A 178 -27.73 -0.11 23.56
CA SER A 178 -28.21 1.17 24.07
C SER A 178 -27.72 2.35 23.21
N ALA A 179 -28.50 3.44 23.16
CA ALA A 179 -28.11 4.64 22.43
C ALA A 179 -26.74 5.21 22.86
N GLN A 180 -26.38 5.05 24.15
CA GLN A 180 -25.07 5.46 24.66
C GLN A 180 -23.95 4.58 24.11
N ASN A 181 -24.11 3.26 24.13
CA ASN A 181 -23.12 2.33 23.59
C ASN A 181 -22.98 2.49 22.08
N HIS A 182 -24.08 2.71 21.37
CA HIS A 182 -24.06 2.99 19.93
C HIS A 182 -23.22 4.25 19.60
N ARG A 183 -23.34 5.32 20.40
CA ARG A 183 -22.49 6.52 20.24
C ARG A 183 -21.02 6.21 20.48
N ILE A 184 -20.70 5.45 21.54
CA ILE A 184 -19.33 5.03 21.83
C ILE A 184 -18.74 4.23 20.66
N ILE A 185 -19.50 3.30 20.10
CA ILE A 185 -19.08 2.50 18.94
C ILE A 185 -18.79 3.41 17.72
N ILE A 186 -19.66 4.38 17.43
CA ILE A 186 -19.42 5.34 16.34
C ILE A 186 -18.13 6.15 16.58
N ASP A 187 -17.91 6.61 17.80
CA ASP A 187 -16.70 7.38 18.12
C ASP A 187 -15.44 6.51 18.00
N GLN A 188 -15.50 5.23 18.38
CA GLN A 188 -14.42 4.27 18.12
C GLN A 188 -14.16 4.08 16.62
N ILE A 189 -15.21 3.94 15.80
CA ILE A 189 -15.04 3.84 14.34
C ILE A 189 -14.36 5.09 13.78
N LYS A 190 -14.77 6.29 14.22
CA LYS A 190 -14.16 7.55 13.78
C LYS A 190 -12.69 7.64 14.18
N GLU A 191 -12.35 7.21 15.37
CA GLU A 191 -10.95 7.19 15.83
C GLU A 191 -10.11 6.24 14.98
N LYS A 192 -10.65 5.06 14.67
CA LYS A 192 -10.01 4.09 13.78
C LYS A 192 -9.84 4.63 12.36
N TYR A 193 -10.79 5.41 11.84
CA TYR A 193 -10.62 6.13 10.58
C TYR A 193 -9.49 7.18 10.63
N ARG A 194 -9.34 7.93 11.72
CA ARG A 194 -8.22 8.89 11.86
C ARG A 194 -6.88 8.17 11.86
N PHE A 195 -6.80 7.04 12.57
CA PHE A 195 -5.63 6.18 12.55
C PHE A 195 -5.33 5.68 11.14
N ILE A 196 -6.30 5.03 10.48
CA ILE A 196 -6.16 4.48 9.13
C ILE A 196 -5.71 5.57 8.14
N SER A 197 -6.27 6.77 8.23
CA SER A 197 -5.89 7.89 7.38
C SER A 197 -4.41 8.27 7.56
N THR A 198 -4.01 8.61 8.79
CA THR A 198 -2.63 9.00 9.09
C THR A 198 -1.64 7.88 8.73
N TYR A 199 -1.99 6.64 9.07
CA TYR A 199 -1.13 5.48 8.85
C TYR A 199 -0.97 5.15 7.36
N SER A 200 -2.04 5.32 6.57
CA SER A 200 -1.99 5.14 5.11
C SER A 200 -1.07 6.17 4.46
N ARG A 201 -1.10 7.43 4.91
CA ARG A 201 -0.16 8.47 4.44
C ARG A 201 1.31 8.07 4.68
N GLN A 202 1.64 7.63 5.90
CA GLN A 202 3.00 7.18 6.22
C GLN A 202 3.42 5.99 5.35
N LEU A 203 2.50 5.07 5.05
CA LEU A 203 2.76 3.91 4.23
C LEU A 203 3.02 4.28 2.75
N VAL A 204 2.30 5.28 2.22
CA VAL A 204 2.56 5.87 0.88
C VAL A 204 3.96 6.49 0.83
N GLU A 205 4.33 7.27 1.84
CA GLU A 205 5.67 7.88 1.93
C GLU A 205 6.76 6.80 1.93
N ARG A 206 6.57 5.70 2.67
CA ARG A 206 7.51 4.56 2.63
C ARG A 206 7.54 3.86 1.27
N ALA A 207 6.39 3.57 0.67
CA ALA A 207 6.30 2.94 -0.64
C ALA A 207 6.96 3.79 -1.74
N SER A 208 6.94 5.11 -1.59
CA SER A 208 7.56 6.04 -2.54
C SER A 208 9.07 5.79 -2.73
N LEU A 209 9.77 5.33 -1.67
CA LEU A 209 11.20 5.03 -1.68
C LEU A 209 11.55 3.91 -2.67
N ILE A 210 10.66 2.92 -2.83
CA ILE A 210 10.83 1.84 -3.81
C ILE A 210 10.54 2.36 -5.21
N THR A 211 9.50 3.17 -5.37
CA THR A 211 9.07 3.69 -6.68
C THR A 211 10.04 4.70 -7.29
N SER A 212 10.81 5.42 -6.46
CA SER A 212 11.82 6.40 -6.90
C SER A 212 13.16 5.73 -7.24
N ALA A 213 13.56 4.71 -6.49
CA ALA A 213 14.77 3.92 -6.76
C ALA A 213 14.74 3.23 -8.14
N GLY A 214 13.55 2.78 -8.59
CA GLY A 214 13.37 2.15 -9.90
C GLY A 214 13.57 3.06 -11.11
N LYS A 215 13.53 4.40 -10.96
CA LYS A 215 13.71 5.36 -12.08
C LYS A 215 15.19 5.65 -12.40
N GLY A 216 16.13 5.32 -11.52
CA GLY A 216 17.55 5.62 -11.71
C GLY A 216 18.38 4.56 -12.46
N ARG A 217 17.75 3.46 -12.89
CA ARG A 217 18.42 2.31 -13.53
C ARG A 217 17.96 2.03 -14.97
N SER A 218 17.12 2.89 -15.55
CA SER A 218 16.70 2.84 -16.95
C SER A 218 17.62 3.62 -17.87
#